data_AF-A0A2V9XAT8-F1
#
_entry.id   AF-A0A2V9XAT8-F1
#
_cell.length_a   1.000
_cell.length_b   1.000
_cell.length_c   1.000
_cell.angle_alpha   90.00
_cell.angle_beta   90.00
_cell.angle_gamma   90.00
#
_symmetry.space_group_name_H-M   'P 1'
#
loop_
_entity.id
_entity.type
_entity.pdbx_description
1 polymer ?
#
loop_
_entity_poly.entity_id
_entity_poly.type
_entity_poly.pdbx_seq_one_letter_code
_entity_poly.pdbx_strand_id
1 'polypeptide(L)'
;MKLRTLPTLFLFLSCVGLPLFAQRQPVLKQIDLPHSYYYREMYLPQLTTGPSAAAWSPDSHSLVYSMAGSLWKQEVSSRSAEQLTAGPGYDYQPDWSSDGRWIAYAKYDHDAVELWAVNLETKQTNQLTHGSAVNVEPRFSSDGKRLA
;
A
#
# COMPACT_ATOMS: atom_id res chain seq x y z
N MET A 1 -82.73 14.65 -12.70
CA MET A 1 -81.78 13.52 -12.51
C MET A 1 -80.38 14.03 -12.87
N LYS A 2 -79.55 14.41 -11.89
CA LYS A 2 -78.20 14.97 -12.13
C LYS A 2 -77.17 13.84 -12.02
N LEU A 3 -76.53 13.45 -13.13
CA LEU A 3 -75.38 12.56 -13.08
C LEU A 3 -74.13 13.36 -12.67
N ARG A 4 -73.46 12.91 -11.60
CA ARG A 4 -72.15 13.40 -11.17
C ARG A 4 -71.08 12.58 -11.89
N THR A 5 -70.25 13.22 -12.69
CA THR A 5 -69.02 12.64 -13.25
C THR A 5 -67.90 12.78 -12.23
N LEU A 6 -67.33 11.67 -11.75
CA LEU A 6 -66.06 11.69 -11.01
C LEU A 6 -64.88 11.77 -12.01
N PRO A 7 -63.84 12.57 -11.76
CA PRO A 7 -62.63 12.52 -12.57
C PRO A 7 -61.74 11.36 -12.09
N THR A 8 -61.34 10.50 -13.01
CA THR A 8 -60.30 9.49 -12.78
C THR A 8 -58.94 10.19 -12.73
N LEU A 9 -58.32 10.22 -11.57
CA LEU A 9 -56.96 10.76 -11.39
C LEU A 9 -55.94 9.69 -11.83
N PHE A 10 -55.34 9.85 -13.01
CA PHE A 10 -54.19 9.05 -13.43
C PHE A 10 -52.94 9.57 -12.71
N LEU A 11 -52.44 8.82 -11.75
CA LEU A 11 -51.15 9.10 -11.11
C LEU A 11 -50.03 8.59 -12.04
N PHE A 12 -49.40 9.48 -12.80
CA PHE A 12 -48.16 9.15 -13.51
C PHE A 12 -47.02 9.11 -12.49
N LEU A 13 -46.62 7.92 -12.06
CA LEU A 13 -45.40 7.73 -11.27
C LEU A 13 -44.21 7.85 -12.24
N SER A 14 -43.67 9.04 -12.40
CA SER A 14 -42.40 9.24 -13.10
C SER A 14 -41.28 8.73 -12.20
N CYS A 15 -40.87 7.47 -12.39
CA CYS A 15 -39.59 6.99 -11.89
C CYS A 15 -38.47 7.74 -12.61
N VAL A 16 -38.01 8.84 -12.03
CA VAL A 16 -36.71 9.43 -12.38
C VAL A 16 -35.67 8.46 -11.86
N GLY A 17 -35.17 7.59 -12.74
CA GLY A 17 -34.03 6.74 -12.44
C GLY A 17 -32.83 7.66 -12.18
N LEU A 18 -32.50 7.86 -10.90
CA LEU A 18 -31.22 8.46 -10.55
C LEU A 18 -30.14 7.56 -11.15
N PRO A 19 -29.22 8.08 -11.98
CA PRO A 19 -28.07 7.30 -12.38
C PRO A 19 -27.30 6.99 -11.11
N LEU A 20 -27.39 5.74 -10.64
CA LEU A 20 -26.54 5.22 -9.59
C LEU A 20 -25.15 5.07 -10.22
N PHE A 21 -24.41 6.17 -10.26
CA PHE A 21 -22.97 6.08 -10.40
C PHE A 21 -22.47 5.41 -9.13
N ALA A 22 -22.33 4.09 -9.16
CA ALA A 22 -21.52 3.36 -8.21
C ALA A 22 -20.06 3.79 -8.44
N GLN A 23 -19.71 4.98 -7.94
CA GLN A 23 -18.36 5.49 -8.04
C GLN A 23 -17.51 4.64 -7.09
N ARG A 24 -16.57 3.88 -7.65
CA ARG A 24 -15.61 3.11 -6.87
C ARG A 24 -14.83 4.11 -6.00
N GLN A 25 -15.10 4.12 -4.70
CA GLN A 25 -14.31 4.90 -3.77
C GLN A 25 -12.92 4.27 -3.66
N PRO A 26 -11.85 5.08 -3.54
CA PRO A 26 -10.53 4.55 -3.28
C PRO A 26 -10.52 3.85 -1.91
N VAL A 27 -9.77 2.76 -1.80
CA VAL A 27 -9.56 2.05 -0.54
C VAL A 27 -8.84 2.96 0.46
N LEU A 28 -7.87 3.73 -0.03
CA LEU A 28 -7.16 4.77 0.71
C LEU A 28 -7.83 6.12 0.45
N LYS A 29 -8.52 6.66 1.46
CA LYS A 29 -9.31 7.89 1.34
C LYS A 29 -8.47 9.16 1.19
N GLN A 30 -7.17 9.07 1.47
CA GLN A 30 -6.20 10.13 1.33
C GLN A 30 -5.83 10.42 -0.13
N ILE A 31 -6.24 9.55 -1.06
CA ILE A 31 -5.97 9.70 -2.47
C ILE A 31 -7.08 10.51 -3.12
N ASP A 32 -6.80 11.78 -3.45
CA ASP A 32 -7.70 12.65 -4.19
C ASP A 32 -7.76 12.27 -5.67
N LEU A 33 -8.96 12.01 -6.18
CA LEU A 33 -9.20 11.67 -7.60
C LEU A 33 -9.77 12.88 -8.37
N PRO A 34 -9.35 13.13 -9.62
CA PRO A 34 -8.33 12.42 -10.38
C PRO A 34 -6.91 12.95 -10.09
N HIS A 35 -6.01 12.10 -9.60
CA HIS A 35 -4.58 12.43 -9.54
C HIS A 35 -3.91 12.06 -10.87
N SER A 36 -3.01 12.93 -11.36
CA SER A 36 -2.42 12.82 -12.70
C SER A 36 -1.38 11.69 -12.85
N TYR A 37 -1.06 10.97 -11.78
CA TYR A 37 0.01 9.97 -11.77
C TYR A 37 -0.49 8.66 -11.13
N TYR A 38 -0.64 7.64 -11.97
CA TYR A 38 -0.76 6.21 -11.65
C TYR A 38 -2.03 5.67 -10.97
N TYR A 39 -2.96 5.19 -11.81
CA TYR A 39 -3.99 4.26 -11.37
C TYR A 39 -3.47 2.82 -11.33
N ARG A 40 -3.88 2.13 -10.26
CA ARG A 40 -4.04 0.68 -10.09
C ARG A 40 -2.80 -0.11 -9.66
N GLU A 41 -2.62 -0.14 -8.34
CA GLU A 41 -1.97 -1.22 -7.59
C GLU A 41 -0.46 -1.44 -7.77
N MET A 42 0.20 -0.83 -8.76
CA MET A 42 1.64 -1.08 -9.02
C MET A 42 2.59 -0.56 -7.94
N TYR A 43 2.19 0.46 -7.18
CA TYR A 43 3.05 1.09 -6.16
C TYR A 43 2.51 0.97 -4.74
N LEU A 44 1.27 0.49 -4.59
CA LEU A 44 0.75 0.22 -3.27
C LEU A 44 1.26 -1.15 -2.81
N PRO A 45 1.45 -1.33 -1.49
CA PRO A 45 1.72 -2.65 -0.92
C PRO A 45 0.69 -3.69 -1.40
N GLN A 46 1.09 -4.58 -2.32
CA GLN A 46 0.29 -5.69 -2.81
C GLN A 46 0.54 -6.97 -2.01
N LEU A 47 -0.44 -7.52 -1.30
CA LEU A 47 -0.24 -8.81 -0.65
C LEU A 47 0.06 -9.91 -1.68
N THR A 48 1.31 -10.34 -1.75
CA THR A 48 1.76 -11.37 -2.68
C THR A 48 1.93 -12.72 -1.99
N THR A 49 1.60 -13.81 -2.69
CA THR A 49 1.92 -15.18 -2.25
C THR A 49 3.36 -15.58 -2.56
N GLY A 50 4.00 -14.93 -3.54
CA GLY A 50 5.41 -15.08 -3.90
C GLY A 50 6.25 -13.83 -3.62
N PRO A 51 7.57 -13.92 -3.78
CA PRO A 51 8.46 -12.78 -3.60
C PRO A 51 8.22 -11.68 -4.64
N SER A 52 8.25 -10.43 -4.22
CA SER A 52 8.17 -9.25 -5.09
C SER A 52 8.93 -8.07 -4.47
N ALA A 53 9.08 -6.98 -5.22
CA ALA A 53 9.77 -5.76 -4.78
C ALA A 53 11.14 -6.04 -4.13
N ALA A 54 12.07 -6.66 -4.87
CA ALA A 54 13.36 -7.02 -4.33
C ALA A 54 14.38 -5.87 -4.39
N ALA A 55 15.26 -5.80 -3.38
CA ALA A 55 16.43 -4.94 -3.35
C ALA A 55 17.69 -5.74 -2.98
N TRP A 56 18.82 -5.39 -3.59
CA TRP A 56 20.11 -6.03 -3.34
C TRP A 56 20.79 -5.47 -2.10
N SER A 57 21.52 -6.32 -1.39
CA SER A 57 22.48 -5.86 -0.40
C SER A 57 23.60 -5.07 -1.07
N PRO A 58 24.21 -4.09 -0.37
CA PRO A 58 25.32 -3.31 -0.92
C PRO A 58 26.50 -4.17 -1.38
N ASP A 59 26.72 -5.32 -0.73
CA ASP A 59 27.77 -6.28 -1.06
C ASP A 59 27.35 -7.32 -2.13
N SER A 60 26.12 -7.23 -2.65
CA SER A 60 25.55 -8.12 -3.69
C SER A 60 25.45 -9.61 -3.32
N HIS A 61 25.58 -9.99 -2.04
CA HIS A 61 25.44 -11.39 -1.62
C HIS A 61 24.03 -11.77 -1.18
N SER A 62 23.18 -10.79 -0.89
CA SER A 62 21.83 -11.01 -0.38
C SER A 62 20.80 -10.16 -1.11
N LEU A 63 19.56 -10.62 -1.06
CA LEU A 63 18.37 -9.88 -1.48
C LEU A 63 17.45 -9.73 -0.28
N VAL A 64 16.77 -8.59 -0.22
CA VAL A 64 15.57 -8.42 0.59
C VAL A 64 14.37 -8.32 -0.36
N TYR A 65 13.24 -8.92 -0.01
CA TYR A 65 12.02 -8.90 -0.81
C TYR A 65 10.77 -8.98 0.07
N SER A 66 9.63 -8.60 -0.50
CA SER A 66 8.33 -8.67 0.16
C SER A 66 7.58 -9.93 -0.23
N MET A 67 7.03 -10.63 0.75
CA MET A 67 6.24 -11.85 0.55
C MET A 67 5.34 -12.12 1.76
N ALA A 68 4.08 -12.45 1.49
CA ALA A 68 3.13 -12.98 2.49
C ALA A 68 3.01 -12.14 3.77
N GLY A 69 2.90 -10.81 3.66
CA GLY A 69 2.79 -9.94 4.84
C GLY A 69 4.08 -9.19 5.17
N SER A 70 5.24 -9.78 4.88
CA SER A 70 6.50 -9.46 5.56
C SER A 70 7.65 -9.23 4.60
N LEU A 71 8.74 -8.69 5.14
CA LEU A 71 10.03 -8.67 4.48
C LEU A 71 10.82 -9.94 4.81
N TRP A 72 11.49 -10.44 3.79
CA TRP A 72 12.35 -11.62 3.86
C TRP A 72 13.72 -11.27 3.28
N LYS A 73 14.77 -11.78 3.91
CA LYS A 73 16.14 -11.70 3.44
C LYS A 73 16.61 -13.09 3.02
N GLN A 74 17.30 -13.17 1.90
CA GLN A 74 17.91 -14.41 1.44
C GLN A 74 19.31 -14.15 0.89
N GLU A 75 20.26 -14.98 1.31
CA GLU A 75 21.58 -15.03 0.67
C GLU A 75 21.46 -15.81 -0.66
N VAL A 76 22.09 -15.32 -1.72
CA VAL A 76 22.01 -15.92 -3.06
C VAL A 76 22.51 -17.38 -3.07
N SER A 77 23.52 -17.68 -2.25
CA SER A 77 24.11 -19.02 -2.12
C SER A 77 23.20 -19.99 -1.36
N SER A 78 22.23 -19.47 -0.60
CA SER A 78 21.40 -20.21 0.33
C SER A 78 20.03 -20.55 -0.26
N ARG A 79 19.48 -21.68 0.21
CA ARG A 79 18.09 -22.09 -0.06
C ARG A 79 17.12 -21.67 1.05
N SER A 80 17.62 -21.01 2.09
CA SER A 80 16.83 -20.56 3.23
C SER A 80 16.67 -19.05 3.21
N ALA A 81 15.48 -18.58 3.54
CA ALA A 81 15.16 -17.17 3.72
C ALA A 81 14.88 -16.87 5.21
N GLU A 82 15.36 -15.74 5.68
CA GLU A 82 15.14 -15.19 7.01
C GLU A 82 13.98 -14.18 6.96
N GLN A 83 12.95 -14.36 7.78
CA GLN A 83 11.91 -13.35 7.95
C GLN A 83 12.45 -12.19 8.78
N LEU A 84 12.41 -10.96 8.25
CA LEU A 84 12.94 -9.77 8.91
C LEU A 84 11.87 -9.01 9.72
N THR A 85 10.63 -9.01 9.24
CA THR A 85 9.52 -8.31 9.89
C THR A 85 8.37 -9.27 10.15
N ALA A 86 7.63 -9.01 11.22
CA ALA A 86 6.43 -9.75 11.57
C ALA A 86 5.45 -8.82 12.28
N GLY A 87 4.15 -9.00 12.03
CA GLY A 87 3.11 -8.20 12.67
C GLY A 87 1.92 -7.95 11.75
N PRO A 88 0.95 -7.13 12.21
CA PRO A 88 -0.18 -6.71 11.39
C PRO A 88 0.29 -5.82 10.24
N GLY A 89 -0.56 -5.72 9.22
CA GLY A 89 -0.30 -4.93 8.02
C GLY A 89 0.52 -5.68 6.96
N TYR A 90 0.98 -4.92 5.95
CA TYR A 90 1.76 -5.44 4.84
C TYR A 90 2.99 -4.58 4.57
N ASP A 91 4.16 -5.20 4.65
CA ASP A 91 5.45 -4.54 4.47
C ASP A 91 5.96 -4.72 3.02
N TYR A 92 6.28 -3.62 2.35
CA TYR A 92 6.54 -3.57 0.91
C TYR A 92 7.67 -2.61 0.51
N GLN A 93 8.17 -2.73 -0.72
CA GLN A 93 9.19 -1.85 -1.31
C GLN A 93 10.42 -1.64 -0.41
N PRO A 94 11.10 -2.71 0.01
CA PRO A 94 12.31 -2.59 0.79
C PRO A 94 13.42 -1.87 -0.01
N ASP A 95 14.23 -1.10 0.71
CA ASP A 95 15.48 -0.52 0.21
C ASP A 95 16.58 -0.65 1.26
N TRP A 96 17.80 -0.94 0.81
CA TRP A 96 18.93 -1.24 1.69
C TRP A 96 19.78 0.00 1.92
N SER A 97 20.11 0.29 3.17
CA SER A 97 21.12 1.33 3.46
C SER A 97 22.48 0.94 2.88
N SER A 98 23.25 1.93 2.42
CA SER A 98 24.57 1.71 1.83
C SER A 98 25.58 1.08 2.79
N ASP A 99 25.38 1.25 4.11
CA ASP A 99 26.18 0.63 5.17
C ASP A 99 25.75 -0.81 5.52
N GLY A 100 24.69 -1.31 4.88
CA GLY A 100 24.21 -2.67 5.08
C GLY A 100 23.40 -2.90 6.35
N ARG A 101 23.21 -1.89 7.23
CA ARG A 101 22.65 -2.08 8.57
C ARG A 101 21.12 -1.94 8.66
N TRP A 102 20.51 -1.24 7.71
CA TRP A 102 19.09 -0.88 7.76
C TRP A 102 18.38 -1.25 6.48
N ILE A 103 17.11 -1.64 6.61
CA ILE A 103 16.17 -1.75 5.50
C ILE A 103 15.04 -0.74 5.75
N ALA A 104 14.82 0.19 4.83
CA ALA A 104 13.65 1.05 4.82
C ALA A 104 12.55 0.38 4.00
N TYR A 105 11.29 0.56 4.37
CA TYR A 105 10.15 -0.08 3.70
C TYR A 105 8.86 0.69 3.92
N ALA A 106 7.90 0.51 3.01
CA ALA A 106 6.54 0.99 3.17
C ALA A 106 5.72 -0.05 3.94
N LYS A 107 4.97 0.39 4.96
CA LYS A 107 4.05 -0.44 5.72
C LYS A 107 2.63 0.05 5.49
N TYR A 108 1.80 -0.78 4.87
CA TYR A 108 0.36 -0.58 4.86
C TYR A 108 -0.25 -1.20 6.11
N ASP A 109 -0.76 -0.37 7.01
CA ASP A 109 -1.50 -0.83 8.18
C ASP A 109 -2.73 0.05 8.38
N HIS A 110 -3.87 -0.59 8.65
CA HIS A 110 -5.19 0.06 8.73
C HIS A 110 -5.53 0.90 7.48
N ASP A 111 -5.47 2.22 7.59
CA ASP A 111 -5.86 3.17 6.56
C ASP A 111 -4.68 4.01 6.04
N ALA A 112 -3.44 3.72 6.43
CA ALA A 112 -2.27 4.51 6.06
C ALA A 112 -1.14 3.66 5.46
N VAL A 113 -0.34 4.27 4.59
CA VAL A 113 0.94 3.71 4.18
C VAL A 113 2.03 4.62 4.73
N GLU A 114 2.82 4.11 5.67
CA GLU A 114 3.89 4.87 6.32
C GLU A 114 5.25 4.21 6.04
N LEU A 115 6.32 5.01 6.08
CA LEU A 115 7.68 4.51 5.94
C LEU A 115 8.21 4.06 7.29
N TRP A 116 8.90 2.94 7.29
CA TRP A 116 9.52 2.30 8.44
C TRP A 116 10.95 1.90 8.10
N ALA A 117 11.76 1.66 9.13
CA ALA A 117 13.09 1.07 8.99
C ALA A 117 13.31 -0.04 10.01
N VAL A 118 13.89 -1.16 9.58
CA VAL A 118 14.34 -2.25 10.45
C VAL A 118 15.87 -2.30 10.50
N ASN A 119 16.43 -2.42 11.70
CA ASN A 119 17.85 -2.68 11.90
C ASN A 119 18.13 -4.18 11.78
N LEU A 120 19.06 -4.58 10.91
CA LEU A 120 19.32 -6.00 10.64
C LEU A 120 20.07 -6.72 11.77
N GLU A 121 20.80 -5.99 12.59
CA GLU A 121 21.55 -6.51 13.74
C GLU A 121 20.63 -6.66 14.96
N THR A 122 19.92 -5.60 15.34
CA THR A 122 19.11 -5.59 16.56
C THR A 122 17.67 -6.08 16.36
N LYS A 123 17.23 -6.21 15.10
CA LYS A 123 15.84 -6.54 14.71
C LYS A 123 14.80 -5.51 15.16
N GLN A 124 15.23 -4.34 15.62
CA GLN A 124 14.32 -3.27 16.02
C GLN A 124 13.76 -2.53 14.80
N THR A 125 12.48 -2.22 14.85
CA THR A 125 11.77 -1.44 13.82
C THR A 125 11.42 -0.05 14.33
N ASN A 126 11.58 0.95 13.47
CA ASN A 126 11.28 2.35 13.74
C ASN A 126 10.36 2.89 12.65
N GLN A 127 9.28 3.57 13.05
CA GLN A 127 8.45 4.33 12.11
C GLN A 127 9.12 5.67 11.78
N LEU A 128 9.12 6.05 10.51
CA LEU A 128 9.83 7.22 9.99
C LEU A 128 8.88 8.34 9.56
N THR A 129 7.69 8.00 9.07
CA THR A 129 6.65 8.96 8.71
C THR A 129 5.39 8.74 9.54
N HIS A 130 4.66 9.82 9.75
CA HIS A 130 3.40 9.85 10.48
C HIS A 130 2.42 10.76 9.75
N GLY A 131 1.14 10.64 10.09
CA GLY A 131 0.09 11.54 9.60
C GLY A 131 -0.99 10.87 8.76
N SER A 132 -1.01 9.52 8.74
CA SER A 132 -2.03 8.75 8.05
C SER A 132 -2.08 9.07 6.56
N ALA A 133 -0.93 9.31 5.93
CA ALA A 133 -0.80 9.60 4.51
C ALA A 133 -0.48 8.32 3.70
N VAL A 134 -0.23 8.47 2.40
CA VAL A 134 0.28 7.41 1.54
C VAL A 134 1.73 7.73 1.18
N ASN A 135 2.65 7.21 1.97
CA ASN A 135 4.09 7.32 1.75
C ASN A 135 4.61 5.99 1.19
N VAL A 136 5.26 6.03 0.03
CA VAL A 136 5.69 4.83 -0.72
C VAL A 136 7.12 5.02 -1.24
N GLU A 137 7.72 3.93 -1.73
CA GLU A 137 9.03 3.92 -2.41
C GLU A 137 10.19 4.57 -1.65
N PRO A 138 10.43 4.23 -0.37
CA PRO A 138 11.55 4.80 0.35
C PRO A 138 12.88 4.48 -0.36
N ARG A 139 13.74 5.47 -0.53
CA ARG A 139 15.12 5.24 -1.02
C ARG A 139 16.14 5.91 -0.13
N PHE A 140 17.09 5.15 0.39
CA PHE A 140 18.23 5.71 1.08
C PHE A 140 19.07 6.56 0.12
N SER A 141 19.53 7.71 0.61
CA SER A 141 20.60 8.44 -0.05
C SER A 141 21.87 7.60 -0.07
N SER A 142 22.74 7.83 -1.05
CA SER A 142 24.01 7.09 -1.17
C SER A 142 24.88 7.19 0.09
N ASP A 143 24.80 8.30 0.83
CA ASP A 143 25.50 8.51 2.10
C ASP A 143 24.76 7.93 3.33
N GLY A 144 23.58 7.35 3.14
CA GLY A 144 22.74 6.73 4.18
C GLY A 144 22.11 7.70 5.18
N LYS A 145 22.27 9.01 5.00
CA LYS A 145 21.83 10.02 5.99
C LYS A 145 20.39 10.47 5.81
N ARG A 146 19.77 10.15 4.66
CA ARG A 146 18.44 10.63 4.29
C ARG A 146 17.65 9.54 3.57
N LEU A 147 16.34 9.70 3.59
CA LEU A 147 15.41 9.01 2.70
C LEU A 147 14.86 10.02 1.69
N ALA A 148 14.77 9.60 0.44
CA ALA A 148 14.08 10.29 -0.64
C ALA A 148 12.76 9.59 -0.96
#